data_AF-A0A2N8MIP2-F1
#
_entry.id   AF-A0A2N8MIP2-F1
#
_cell.length_a   1.000
_cell.length_b   1.000
_cell.length_c   1.000
_cell.angle_alpha   90.00
_cell.angle_beta   90.00
_cell.angle_gamma   90.00
#
_symmetry.space_group_name_H-M   'P 1'
#
loop_
_entity.id
_entity.type
_entity.pdbx_description
1 polymer ?
#
loop_
_entity_poly.entity_id
_entity_poly.type
_entity_poly.pdbx_seq_one_letter_code
_entity_poly.pdbx_strand_id
1 'polypeptide(L)'
;MEFDFYVTELGSLLGGWTVDVVGAELSEHSRLLCAKASRSSHSISDRLVRANREDRDRWCSATDRLLVEIHALQEREEAVSRHLRAPFRGGLRWRIKYARRNWLLRKGYDVASARLRSDFNAALAAHQKSMGDLPGYLEEYAMREKERERREEELARKKRAEAIDGVSGPVWAYEIRKHSGGRRSFWIYLRSLDAEGGNSHTAQEVHAALTAERAEHRYTGVRWGQETARALEEKYQTVVSGWARLTGEVIIAHPHDPSSPQIWSKYHGGPSSNYGSGSF
;
A
#
# COMPACT_ATOMS: atom_id res chain seq x y z
N MET A 1 2.43 -20.75 -17.30
CA MET A 1 3.41 -19.80 -16.71
C MET A 1 2.65 -18.52 -16.43
N GLU A 2 2.64 -18.07 -15.18
CA GLU A 2 1.97 -16.83 -14.78
C GLU A 2 2.95 -15.65 -14.85
N PHE A 3 2.44 -14.47 -15.17
CA PHE A 3 3.22 -13.25 -15.34
C PHE A 3 2.65 -12.14 -14.48
N ASP A 4 3.56 -11.39 -13.86
CA ASP A 4 3.23 -10.23 -13.05
C ASP A 4 2.77 -9.06 -13.94
N PHE A 5 1.75 -8.34 -13.47
CA PHE A 5 1.30 -7.07 -14.03
C PHE A 5 0.68 -6.20 -12.93
N TYR A 6 0.48 -4.93 -13.23
CA TYR A 6 -0.04 -3.94 -12.28
C TYR A 6 -1.44 -3.50 -12.70
N VAL A 7 -2.35 -3.45 -11.73
CA VAL A 7 -3.68 -2.88 -11.89
C VAL A 7 -3.78 -1.58 -11.12
N THR A 8 -4.33 -0.56 -11.77
CA THR A 8 -4.48 0.80 -11.23
C THR A 8 -5.68 1.49 -11.86
N GLU A 9 -5.94 2.72 -11.46
CA GLU A 9 -7.05 3.54 -11.98
C GLU A 9 -6.58 4.42 -13.15
N LEU A 10 -7.45 4.64 -14.13
CA LEU A 10 -7.17 5.46 -15.32
C LEU A 10 -6.64 6.86 -14.95
N GLY A 11 -7.24 7.51 -13.96
CA GLY A 11 -6.84 8.84 -13.53
C GLY A 11 -5.41 8.89 -13.00
N SER A 12 -4.99 7.85 -12.28
CA SER A 12 -3.62 7.69 -11.78
C SER A 12 -2.60 7.51 -12.90
N LEU A 13 -3.00 6.87 -14.01
CA LEU A 13 -2.12 6.70 -15.18
C LEU A 13 -1.90 7.99 -15.94
N LEU A 14 -2.93 8.83 -16.05
CA LEU A 14 -2.88 10.09 -16.79
C LEU A 14 -2.14 11.19 -16.02
N GLY A 15 -2.10 11.13 -14.68
CA GLY A 15 -1.36 12.09 -13.84
C GLY A 15 -1.93 13.52 -13.80
N GLY A 16 -2.97 13.79 -14.59
CA GLY A 16 -3.71 15.05 -14.64
C GLY A 16 -4.32 15.30 -16.02
N TRP A 17 -5.36 16.14 -16.08
CA TRP A 17 -5.97 16.60 -17.33
C TRP A 17 -6.63 17.96 -17.14
N THR A 18 -6.86 18.66 -18.25
CA THR A 18 -7.65 19.91 -18.24
C THR A 18 -9.13 19.55 -18.28
N VAL A 19 -9.97 20.17 -17.44
CA VAL A 19 -11.41 19.91 -17.37
C VAL A 19 -12.14 20.67 -18.49
N ASP A 20 -11.91 20.23 -19.73
CA ASP A 20 -12.68 20.63 -20.92
C ASP A 20 -13.69 19.50 -21.28
N VAL A 21 -13.98 19.24 -22.56
CA VAL A 21 -14.94 18.21 -23.00
C VAL A 21 -14.42 16.81 -22.71
N VAL A 22 -13.24 16.42 -23.23
CA VAL A 22 -12.66 15.09 -23.00
C VAL A 22 -12.26 14.95 -21.53
N GLY A 23 -11.79 16.05 -20.92
CA GLY A 23 -11.44 16.08 -19.51
C GLY A 23 -12.61 15.86 -18.55
N ALA A 24 -13.81 16.35 -18.89
CA ALA A 24 -15.01 16.07 -18.11
C ALA A 24 -15.35 14.56 -18.15
N GLU A 25 -15.34 13.95 -19.33
CA GLU A 25 -15.56 12.50 -19.49
C GLU A 25 -14.50 11.68 -18.72
N LEU A 26 -13.22 12.09 -18.80
CA LEU A 26 -12.14 11.47 -18.02
C LEU A 26 -12.36 11.57 -16.51
N SER A 27 -12.95 12.67 -16.04
CA SER A 27 -13.26 12.83 -14.62
C SER A 27 -14.35 11.88 -14.15
N GLU A 28 -15.35 11.59 -14.99
CA GLU A 28 -16.40 10.62 -14.67
C GLU A 28 -15.86 9.18 -14.66
N HIS A 29 -14.85 8.90 -15.49
CA HIS A 29 -14.27 7.57 -15.66
C HIS A 29 -12.89 7.41 -15.01
N SER A 30 -12.49 8.32 -14.11
CA SER A 30 -11.14 8.32 -13.54
C SER A 30 -10.81 7.04 -12.77
N ARG A 31 -11.83 6.38 -12.20
CA ARG A 31 -11.71 5.15 -11.41
C ARG A 31 -11.77 3.86 -12.25
N LEU A 32 -11.81 3.98 -13.59
CA LEU A 32 -11.82 2.82 -14.47
C LEU A 32 -10.54 2.00 -14.27
N LEU A 33 -10.70 0.69 -14.04
CA LEU A 33 -9.57 -0.21 -13.84
C LEU A 33 -8.77 -0.37 -15.13
N CYS A 34 -7.46 -0.22 -15.01
CA CYS A 34 -6.49 -0.28 -16.09
C CYS A 34 -5.35 -1.22 -15.70
N ALA A 35 -4.81 -1.94 -16.68
CA ALA A 35 -3.71 -2.89 -16.50
C ALA A 35 -2.44 -2.41 -17.23
N LYS A 36 -1.27 -2.60 -16.61
CA LYS A 36 0.04 -2.32 -17.21
C LYS A 36 1.07 -3.38 -16.89
N ALA A 37 1.99 -3.59 -17.83
CA ALA A 37 3.11 -4.52 -17.67
C ALA A 37 4.17 -4.06 -16.65
N SER A 38 4.24 -2.75 -16.38
CA SER A 38 5.19 -2.14 -15.46
C SER A 38 4.48 -1.21 -14.47
N ARG A 39 5.12 -1.01 -13.30
CA ARG A 39 4.63 -0.10 -12.28
C ARG A 39 4.58 1.31 -12.85
N SER A 40 3.47 2.01 -12.62
CA SER A 40 3.34 3.41 -13.00
C SER A 40 4.27 4.27 -12.14
N SER A 41 4.88 5.28 -12.75
CA SER A 41 5.71 6.25 -12.03
C SER A 41 4.89 7.17 -11.12
N HIS A 42 3.57 7.23 -11.33
CA HIS A 42 2.67 8.21 -10.71
C HIS A 42 1.71 7.61 -9.67
N SER A 43 1.67 6.29 -9.47
CA SER A 43 0.78 5.67 -8.47
C SER A 43 1.50 4.79 -7.46
N ILE A 44 1.21 5.10 -6.19
CA ILE A 44 1.61 4.33 -5.01
C ILE A 44 0.64 3.16 -4.79
N SER A 45 -0.55 3.22 -5.39
CA SER A 45 -1.67 2.28 -5.22
C SER A 45 -1.70 1.13 -6.24
N ASP A 46 -0.64 0.97 -7.04
CA ASP A 46 -0.57 -0.10 -8.04
C ASP A 46 -0.63 -1.48 -7.37
N ARG A 47 -1.63 -2.27 -7.73
CA ARG A 47 -1.79 -3.64 -7.23
C ARG A 47 -1.04 -4.60 -8.13
N LEU A 48 -0.08 -5.32 -7.59
CA LEU A 48 0.60 -6.40 -8.30
C LEU A 48 -0.32 -7.62 -8.36
N VAL A 49 -0.55 -8.13 -9.58
CA VAL A 49 -1.42 -9.27 -9.84
C VAL A 49 -0.69 -10.23 -10.79
N ARG A 50 -0.98 -11.52 -10.66
CA ARG A 50 -0.48 -12.58 -11.55
C ARG A 50 -1.61 -13.11 -12.39
N ALA A 51 -1.37 -13.25 -13.69
CA ALA A 51 -2.29 -13.89 -14.61
C ALA A 51 -1.55 -14.71 -15.66
N ASN A 52 -2.28 -15.48 -16.46
CA ASN A 52 -1.70 -16.09 -17.65
C ASN A 52 -1.26 -14.99 -18.64
N ARG A 53 -0.41 -15.36 -19.60
CA ARG A 53 0.14 -14.41 -20.57
C ARG A 53 -0.93 -13.77 -21.45
N GLU A 54 -1.92 -14.55 -21.88
CA GLU A 54 -2.94 -14.09 -22.84
C GLU A 54 -3.83 -13.00 -22.23
N ASP A 55 -4.32 -13.22 -21.00
CA ASP A 55 -5.14 -12.26 -20.27
C ASP A 55 -4.34 -11.01 -19.92
N ARG A 56 -3.10 -11.18 -19.42
CA ARG A 56 -2.19 -10.06 -19.15
C ARG A 56 -1.98 -9.21 -20.39
N ASP A 57 -1.57 -9.82 -21.50
CA ASP A 57 -1.22 -9.09 -22.72
C ASP A 57 -2.48 -8.44 -23.32
N ARG A 58 -3.64 -9.09 -23.24
CA ARG A 58 -4.94 -8.53 -23.65
C ARG A 58 -5.32 -7.30 -22.83
N TRP A 59 -5.29 -7.39 -21.50
CA TRP A 59 -5.68 -6.29 -20.62
C TRP A 59 -4.72 -5.10 -20.70
N CYS A 60 -3.41 -5.37 -20.76
CA CYS A 60 -2.40 -4.33 -20.96
C CYS A 60 -2.59 -3.65 -22.32
N SER A 61 -2.76 -4.42 -23.39
CA SER A 61 -3.00 -3.87 -24.73
C SER A 61 -4.29 -3.05 -24.81
N ALA A 62 -5.36 -3.47 -24.14
CA ALA A 62 -6.62 -2.72 -24.09
C ALA A 62 -6.46 -1.38 -23.36
N THR A 63 -5.63 -1.35 -22.32
CA THR A 63 -5.28 -0.11 -21.59
C THR A 63 -4.42 0.80 -22.45
N ASP A 64 -3.38 0.28 -23.10
CA ASP A 64 -2.49 1.06 -23.95
C ASP A 64 -3.24 1.69 -25.13
N ARG A 65 -4.14 0.94 -25.78
CA ARG A 65 -5.01 1.49 -26.84
C ARG A 65 -5.90 2.62 -26.32
N LEU A 66 -6.52 2.44 -25.15
CA LEU A 66 -7.36 3.48 -24.55
C LEU A 66 -6.55 4.75 -24.27
N LEU A 67 -5.36 4.63 -23.71
CA LEU A 67 -4.49 5.79 -23.42
C LEU A 67 -4.07 6.52 -24.71
N VAL A 68 -3.71 5.79 -25.77
CA VAL A 68 -3.37 6.38 -27.07
C VAL A 68 -4.56 7.17 -27.63
N GLU A 69 -5.76 6.60 -27.59
CA GLU A 69 -6.97 7.30 -28.06
C GLU A 69 -7.31 8.52 -27.21
N ILE A 70 -7.19 8.43 -25.87
CA ILE A 70 -7.41 9.57 -24.98
C ILE A 70 -6.46 10.72 -25.32
N HIS A 71 -5.17 10.44 -25.49
CA HIS A 71 -4.19 11.47 -25.86
C HIS A 71 -4.52 12.09 -27.22
N ALA A 72 -4.87 11.27 -28.22
CA ALA A 72 -5.28 11.78 -29.53
C ALA A 72 -6.54 12.66 -29.45
N LEU A 73 -7.51 12.31 -28.61
CA LEU A 73 -8.72 13.10 -28.38
C LEU A 73 -8.42 14.43 -27.67
N GLN A 74 -7.53 14.43 -26.67
CA GLN A 74 -7.06 15.65 -26.01
C GLN A 74 -6.33 16.60 -26.98
N GLU A 75 -5.48 16.07 -27.86
CA GLU A 75 -4.80 16.87 -28.89
C GLU A 75 -5.79 17.48 -29.90
N ARG A 76 -6.79 16.70 -30.33
CA ARG A 76 -7.87 17.19 -31.21
C ARG A 76 -8.70 18.26 -30.51
N GLU A 77 -9.03 18.06 -29.23
CA GLU A 77 -9.74 19.05 -28.42
C GLU A 77 -8.94 20.35 -28.30
N GLU A 78 -7.64 20.28 -28.03
CA GLU A 78 -6.81 21.49 -27.95
C GLU A 78 -6.76 22.22 -29.30
N ALA A 79 -6.62 21.50 -30.40
CA ALA A 79 -6.62 22.09 -31.74
C ALA A 79 -7.96 22.80 -32.05
N VAL A 80 -9.08 22.19 -31.67
CA VAL A 80 -10.42 22.75 -31.90
C VAL A 80 -10.76 23.86 -30.90
N SER A 81 -10.26 23.86 -29.67
CA SER A 81 -10.52 24.92 -28.69
C SER A 81 -9.59 26.13 -28.80
N ARG A 82 -8.45 26.00 -29.49
CA ARG A 82 -7.41 27.06 -29.59
C ARG A 82 -7.96 28.41 -30.02
N HIS A 83 -8.92 28.43 -30.95
CA HIS A 83 -9.51 29.65 -31.47
C HIS A 83 -10.52 30.32 -30.52
N LEU A 84 -10.95 29.63 -29.47
CA LEU A 84 -11.84 30.15 -28.41
C LEU A 84 -11.07 30.75 -27.23
N ARG A 85 -9.76 30.47 -27.11
CA ARG A 85 -8.90 31.04 -26.08
C ARG A 85 -8.67 32.54 -26.37
N ALA A 86 -8.98 33.39 -25.40
CA ALA A 86 -8.72 34.82 -25.52
C ALA A 86 -7.20 35.09 -25.44
N PRO A 87 -6.67 36.08 -26.18
CA PRO A 87 -5.28 36.48 -26.04
C PRO A 87 -5.01 37.01 -24.62
N PHE A 88 -3.76 36.87 -24.15
CA PHE A 88 -3.33 37.10 -22.76
C PHE A 88 -3.59 38.52 -22.21
N ARG A 89 -4.00 39.49 -23.04
CA ARG A 89 -4.51 40.81 -22.62
C ARG A 89 -5.61 41.29 -23.57
N GLY A 90 -6.72 41.79 -23.03
CA GLY A 90 -7.82 42.39 -23.83
C GLY A 90 -9.08 41.53 -24.04
N GLY A 91 -9.32 40.52 -23.20
CA GLY A 91 -10.41 39.55 -23.37
C GLY A 91 -11.81 40.13 -23.61
N LEU A 92 -12.20 41.22 -22.92
CA LEU A 92 -13.53 41.82 -23.08
C LEU A 92 -13.71 42.50 -24.45
N ARG A 93 -12.72 43.31 -24.88
CA ARG A 93 -12.74 43.96 -26.19
C ARG A 93 -12.66 42.94 -27.34
N TRP A 94 -11.89 41.87 -27.17
CA TRP A 94 -11.83 40.77 -28.15
C TRP A 94 -13.18 40.03 -28.27
N ARG A 95 -13.82 39.71 -27.14
CA ARG A 95 -15.13 39.05 -27.11
C ARG A 95 -16.22 39.89 -27.79
N ILE A 96 -16.22 41.20 -27.57
CA ILE A 96 -17.19 42.12 -28.18
C ILE A 96 -16.91 42.31 -29.68
N LYS A 97 -15.66 42.65 -30.05
CA LYS A 97 -15.27 42.93 -31.44
C LYS A 97 -15.44 41.73 -32.37
N TYR A 98 -15.26 40.53 -31.86
CA TYR A 98 -15.37 39.28 -32.63
C TYR A 98 -16.61 38.45 -32.26
N ALA A 99 -17.62 39.02 -31.60
CA ALA A 99 -18.79 38.28 -31.11
C ALA A 99 -19.46 37.39 -32.17
N ARG A 100 -19.68 37.91 -33.39
CA ARG A 100 -20.31 37.17 -34.50
C ARG A 100 -19.42 36.04 -35.03
N ARG A 101 -18.12 36.30 -35.18
CA ARG A 101 -17.12 35.28 -35.56
C ARG A 101 -17.04 34.19 -34.50
N ASN A 102 -16.99 34.58 -33.23
CA ASN A 102 -16.95 33.69 -32.08
C ASN A 102 -18.22 32.86 -31.97
N TRP A 103 -19.38 33.39 -32.33
CA TRP A 103 -20.62 32.62 -32.36
C TRP A 103 -20.61 31.50 -33.42
N LEU A 104 -20.14 31.79 -34.64
CA LEU A 104 -20.00 30.77 -35.68
C LEU A 104 -18.94 29.72 -35.31
N LEU A 105 -17.82 30.17 -34.74
CA LEU A 105 -16.75 29.30 -34.25
C LEU A 105 -17.22 28.42 -33.07
N ARG A 106 -18.07 28.95 -32.18
CA ARG A 106 -18.72 28.18 -31.11
C ARG A 106 -19.65 27.11 -31.66
N LYS A 107 -20.44 27.39 -32.69
CA LYS A 107 -21.25 26.34 -33.35
C LYS A 107 -20.38 25.22 -33.94
N GLY A 108 -19.27 25.57 -34.57
CA GLY A 108 -18.29 24.59 -35.06
C GLY A 108 -17.66 23.77 -33.93
N TYR A 109 -17.34 24.43 -32.81
CA TYR A 109 -16.86 23.79 -31.60
C TYR A 109 -17.90 22.84 -31.00
N ASP A 110 -19.17 23.24 -30.86
CA ASP A 110 -20.23 22.39 -30.29
C ASP A 110 -20.41 21.09 -31.07
N VAL A 111 -20.35 21.15 -32.42
CA VAL A 111 -20.39 19.95 -33.28
C VAL A 111 -19.14 19.08 -33.08
N ALA A 112 -17.96 19.69 -32.97
CA ALA A 112 -16.73 18.95 -32.71
C ALA A 112 -16.73 18.32 -31.31
N SER A 113 -17.23 19.02 -30.30
CA SER A 113 -17.38 18.53 -28.92
C SER A 113 -18.31 17.32 -28.86
N ALA A 114 -19.42 17.34 -29.59
CA ALA A 114 -20.31 16.18 -29.68
C ALA A 114 -19.61 14.95 -30.31
N ARG A 115 -18.78 15.17 -31.34
CA ARG A 115 -17.97 14.10 -31.95
C ARG A 115 -16.89 13.58 -31.00
N LEU A 116 -16.17 14.46 -30.30
CA LEU A 116 -15.15 14.08 -29.32
C LEU A 116 -15.74 13.20 -28.21
N ARG A 117 -16.93 13.54 -27.70
CA ARG A 117 -17.65 12.69 -26.72
C ARG A 117 -18.04 11.33 -27.30
N SER A 118 -18.56 11.32 -28.53
CA SER A 118 -18.92 10.08 -29.21
C SER A 118 -17.71 9.15 -29.40
N ASP A 119 -16.58 9.71 -29.84
CA ASP A 119 -15.33 8.98 -30.05
C ASP A 119 -14.77 8.46 -28.72
N PHE A 120 -14.82 9.28 -27.65
CA PHE A 120 -14.44 8.86 -26.30
C PHE A 120 -15.28 7.68 -25.81
N ASN A 121 -16.61 7.77 -25.94
CA ASN A 121 -17.52 6.71 -25.54
C ASN A 121 -17.30 5.41 -26.33
N ALA A 122 -16.97 5.51 -27.62
CA ALA A 122 -16.61 4.35 -28.43
C ALA A 122 -15.31 3.69 -27.95
N ALA A 123 -14.28 4.48 -27.64
CA ALA A 123 -13.02 3.99 -27.08
C ALA A 123 -13.23 3.33 -25.71
N LEU A 124 -14.04 3.92 -24.84
CA LEU A 124 -14.39 3.38 -23.54
C LEU A 124 -15.14 2.04 -23.66
N ALA A 125 -16.13 1.96 -24.54
CA ALA A 125 -16.88 0.72 -24.78
C ALA A 125 -15.97 -0.41 -25.30
N ALA A 126 -15.04 -0.10 -26.19
CA ALA A 126 -14.06 -1.07 -26.70
C ALA A 126 -13.11 -1.58 -25.58
N HIS A 127 -12.68 -0.67 -24.70
CA HIS A 127 -11.87 -1.02 -23.54
C HIS A 127 -12.65 -1.91 -22.56
N GLN A 128 -13.86 -1.51 -22.17
CA GLN A 128 -14.72 -2.28 -21.26
C GLN A 128 -15.03 -3.67 -21.80
N LYS A 129 -15.25 -3.82 -23.11
CA LYS A 129 -15.46 -5.13 -23.73
C LYS A 129 -14.26 -6.06 -23.58
N SER A 130 -13.04 -5.50 -23.61
CA SER A 130 -11.79 -6.27 -23.52
C SER A 130 -11.33 -6.52 -22.07
N MET A 131 -11.88 -5.75 -21.12
CA MET A 131 -11.53 -5.74 -19.69
C MET A 131 -12.69 -6.20 -18.80
N GLY A 132 -13.82 -6.61 -19.38
CA GLY A 132 -15.06 -6.86 -18.65
C GLY A 132 -14.97 -7.99 -17.62
N ASP A 133 -14.03 -8.91 -17.80
CA ASP A 133 -13.75 -10.00 -16.88
C ASP A 133 -12.69 -9.66 -15.81
N LEU A 134 -11.95 -8.56 -15.96
CA LEU A 134 -10.90 -8.18 -15.02
C LEU A 134 -11.42 -7.97 -13.59
N PRO A 135 -12.56 -7.28 -13.33
CA PRO A 135 -13.06 -7.14 -11.97
C PRO A 135 -13.34 -8.49 -11.29
N GLY A 136 -14.01 -9.42 -11.99
CA GLY A 136 -14.28 -10.76 -11.48
C GLY A 136 -12.98 -11.55 -11.23
N TYR A 137 -12.01 -11.44 -12.13
CA TYR A 137 -10.69 -12.04 -11.95
C TYR A 137 -9.98 -11.54 -10.68
N LEU A 138 -10.05 -10.24 -10.40
CA LEU A 138 -9.42 -9.64 -9.22
C LEU A 138 -10.04 -10.13 -7.91
N GLU A 139 -11.36 -10.34 -7.88
CA GLU A 139 -12.05 -10.92 -6.74
C GLU A 139 -11.61 -12.37 -6.49
N GLU A 140 -11.59 -13.19 -7.54
CA GLU A 140 -11.10 -14.57 -7.46
C GLU A 140 -9.63 -14.65 -7.04
N TYR A 141 -8.80 -13.75 -7.58
CA TYR A 141 -7.39 -13.65 -7.20
C TYR A 141 -7.25 -13.29 -5.73
N ALA A 142 -7.95 -12.26 -5.25
CA ALA A 142 -7.91 -11.87 -3.84
C ALA A 142 -8.36 -12.99 -2.89
N MET A 143 -9.36 -13.78 -3.29
CA MET A 143 -9.79 -14.96 -2.53
C MET A 143 -8.70 -16.04 -2.48
N ARG A 144 -8.05 -16.35 -3.61
CA ARG A 144 -6.94 -17.32 -3.68
C ARG A 144 -5.74 -16.87 -2.85
N GLU A 145 -5.38 -15.59 -2.91
CA GLU A 145 -4.28 -15.03 -2.10
C GLU A 145 -4.60 -15.13 -0.61
N LYS A 146 -5.82 -14.75 -0.19
CA LYS A 146 -6.26 -14.85 1.21
C LYS A 146 -6.25 -16.30 1.71
N GLU A 147 -6.64 -17.25 0.87
CA GLU A 147 -6.57 -18.69 1.20
C GLU A 147 -5.13 -19.18 1.28
N ARG A 148 -4.24 -18.71 0.41
CA ARG A 148 -2.80 -19.02 0.48
C ARG A 148 -2.20 -18.47 1.77
N GLU A 149 -2.41 -17.20 2.07
CA GLU A 149 -1.96 -16.55 3.31
C GLU A 149 -2.48 -17.30 4.54
N ARG A 150 -3.76 -17.69 4.55
CA ARG A 150 -4.32 -18.49 5.64
C ARG A 150 -3.60 -19.83 5.79
N ARG A 151 -3.33 -20.55 4.71
CA ARG A 151 -2.60 -21.83 4.75
C ARG A 151 -1.16 -21.64 5.23
N GLU A 152 -0.48 -20.62 4.75
CA GLU A 152 0.87 -20.26 5.18
C GLU A 152 0.91 -19.90 6.67
N GLU A 153 -0.06 -19.12 7.15
CA GLU A 153 -0.18 -18.76 8.56
C GLU A 153 -0.54 -19.98 9.43
N GLU A 154 -1.40 -20.88 8.98
CA GLU A 154 -1.71 -22.13 9.68
C GLU A 154 -0.48 -23.04 9.77
N LEU A 155 0.34 -23.13 8.71
CA LEU A 155 1.61 -23.84 8.73
C LEU A 155 2.63 -23.17 9.65
N ALA A 156 2.74 -21.84 9.59
CA ALA A 156 3.62 -21.07 10.47
C ALA A 156 3.22 -21.25 11.94
N ARG A 157 1.92 -21.23 12.25
CA ARG A 157 1.38 -21.49 13.59
C ARG A 157 1.73 -22.88 14.10
N LYS A 158 1.60 -23.92 13.26
CA LYS A 158 2.03 -25.28 13.62
C LYS A 158 3.53 -25.33 13.93
N LYS A 159 4.35 -24.73 13.06
CA LYS A 159 5.80 -24.64 13.25
C LYS A 159 6.14 -23.89 14.56
N ARG A 160 5.44 -22.81 14.87
CA ARG A 160 5.60 -22.05 16.13
C ARG A 160 5.23 -22.89 17.35
N ALA A 161 4.12 -23.61 17.29
CA ALA A 161 3.69 -24.51 18.37
C ALA A 161 4.71 -25.62 18.65
N GLU A 162 5.19 -26.29 17.60
CA GLU A 162 6.23 -27.33 17.71
C GLU A 162 7.54 -26.76 18.28
N ALA A 163 7.95 -25.60 17.80
CA ALA A 163 9.17 -24.94 18.25
C ALA A 163 9.11 -24.56 19.74
N ILE A 164 7.95 -24.06 20.21
CA ILE A 164 7.78 -23.63 21.60
C ILE A 164 7.55 -24.80 22.58
N ASP A 165 7.21 -26.00 22.09
CA ASP A 165 7.12 -27.21 22.91
C ASP A 165 8.50 -27.83 23.18
N GLY A 166 9.48 -27.61 22.29
CA GLY A 166 10.86 -28.09 22.40
C GLY A 166 11.85 -27.18 23.15
N VAL A 167 11.36 -26.22 23.95
CA VAL A 167 12.17 -25.08 24.46
C VAL A 167 13.05 -25.34 25.67
N SER A 168 13.04 -26.56 26.22
CA SER A 168 13.80 -26.91 27.43
C SER A 168 15.31 -27.04 27.19
N GLY A 169 15.77 -27.08 25.94
CA GLY A 169 17.19 -27.19 25.56
C GLY A 169 17.86 -25.87 25.19
N PRO A 170 19.13 -25.91 24.73
CA PRO A 170 19.84 -24.74 24.23
C PRO A 170 19.37 -24.37 22.81
N VAL A 171 18.18 -23.78 22.71
CA VAL A 171 17.54 -23.40 21.45
C VAL A 171 17.33 -21.90 21.29
N TRP A 172 17.65 -21.14 22.34
CA TRP A 172 17.51 -19.69 22.39
C TRP A 172 18.79 -19.02 21.94
N ALA A 173 18.68 -17.84 21.37
CA ALA A 173 19.81 -16.97 21.07
C ALA A 173 19.48 -15.55 21.51
N TYR A 174 20.50 -14.73 21.70
CA TYR A 174 20.30 -13.31 21.96
C TYR A 174 21.31 -12.44 21.21
N GLU A 175 20.95 -11.17 21.03
CA GLU A 175 21.80 -10.14 20.45
C GLU A 175 21.58 -8.82 21.20
N ILE A 176 22.66 -8.10 21.50
CA ILE A 176 22.57 -6.76 22.09
C ILE A 176 22.82 -5.74 20.99
N ARG A 177 21.78 -5.01 20.59
CA ARG A 177 21.86 -3.93 19.61
C ARG A 177 22.03 -2.59 20.32
N LYS A 178 23.04 -1.82 19.90
CA LYS A 178 23.32 -0.46 20.36
C LYS A 178 22.78 0.54 19.36
N HIS A 179 22.00 1.51 19.81
CA HIS A 179 21.43 2.58 19.00
C HIS A 179 22.19 3.89 19.23
N SER A 180 22.01 4.84 18.31
CA SER A 180 22.47 6.21 18.51
C SER A 180 21.82 6.81 19.77
N GLY A 181 22.61 7.53 20.57
CA GLY A 181 22.16 8.08 21.86
C GLY A 181 22.27 7.12 23.06
N GLY A 182 23.08 6.06 22.96
CA GLY A 182 23.41 5.19 24.11
C GLY A 182 22.30 4.22 24.52
N ARG A 183 21.14 4.23 23.83
CA ARG A 183 20.06 3.27 24.05
C ARG A 183 20.46 1.88 23.57
N ARG A 184 20.07 0.87 24.33
CA ARG A 184 20.40 -0.53 24.06
C ARG A 184 19.14 -1.37 24.07
N SER A 185 19.11 -2.36 23.19
CA SER A 185 18.03 -3.34 23.11
C SER A 185 18.61 -4.75 23.13
N PHE A 186 18.13 -5.57 24.05
CA PHE A 186 18.42 -6.98 24.18
C PHE A 186 17.38 -7.77 23.40
N TRP A 187 17.77 -8.35 22.27
CA TRP A 187 16.90 -9.13 21.41
C TRP A 187 17.04 -10.61 21.74
N ILE A 188 15.90 -11.30 21.88
CA ILE A 188 15.81 -12.72 22.20
C ILE A 188 15.16 -13.45 21.03
N TYR A 189 15.77 -14.55 20.59
CA TYR A 189 15.35 -15.32 19.44
C TYR A 189 15.23 -16.79 19.78
N LEU A 190 14.29 -17.47 19.15
CA LEU A 190 14.23 -18.91 19.05
C LEU A 190 14.80 -19.31 17.69
N ARG A 191 15.92 -20.02 17.68
CA ARG A 191 16.71 -20.25 16.44
C ARG A 191 15.98 -21.02 15.34
N SER A 192 14.97 -21.80 15.70
CA SER A 192 14.14 -22.55 14.74
C SER A 192 13.10 -21.66 14.03
N LEU A 193 12.80 -20.48 14.57
CA LEU A 193 11.80 -19.55 14.05
C LEU A 193 12.43 -18.31 13.44
N ASP A 194 13.39 -17.70 14.13
CA ASP A 194 14.09 -16.50 13.68
C ASP A 194 15.55 -16.83 13.36
N ALA A 195 16.02 -16.47 12.16
CA ALA A 195 17.38 -16.77 11.69
C ALA A 195 18.47 -15.86 12.29
N GLU A 196 18.12 -15.05 13.29
CA GLU A 196 18.99 -14.06 13.94
C GLU A 196 19.48 -14.57 15.32
N GLY A 197 20.62 -14.05 15.75
CA GLY A 197 21.23 -14.38 17.03
C GLY A 197 22.44 -15.31 16.92
N GLY A 198 23.36 -15.15 17.88
CA GLY A 198 24.65 -15.85 17.92
C GLY A 198 24.54 -17.31 18.37
N ASN A 199 25.23 -17.64 19.47
CA ASN A 199 25.30 -19.01 19.96
C ASN A 199 23.96 -19.49 20.55
N SER A 200 23.80 -20.81 20.60
CA SER A 200 22.66 -21.46 21.24
C SER A 200 22.80 -21.47 22.76
N HIS A 201 21.75 -21.04 23.44
CA HIS A 201 21.67 -20.86 24.88
C HIS A 201 20.38 -21.44 25.45
N THR A 202 20.39 -21.82 26.72
CA THR A 202 19.15 -22.15 27.45
C THR A 202 18.40 -20.87 27.84
N ALA A 203 17.10 -20.96 28.11
CA ALA A 203 16.31 -19.80 28.53
C ALA A 203 16.87 -19.14 29.81
N GLN A 204 17.41 -19.95 30.74
CA GLN A 204 18.05 -19.48 31.96
C GLN A 204 19.36 -18.73 31.69
N GLU A 205 20.20 -19.22 30.78
CA GLU A 205 21.42 -18.53 30.37
C GLU A 205 21.12 -17.18 29.71
N VAL A 206 20.11 -17.11 28.84
CA VAL A 206 19.67 -15.86 28.23
C VAL A 206 19.15 -14.88 29.30
N HIS A 207 18.41 -15.37 30.29
CA HIS A 207 17.94 -14.54 31.40
C HIS A 207 19.12 -14.03 32.25
N ALA A 208 20.10 -14.88 32.56
CA ALA A 208 21.31 -14.49 33.28
C ALA A 208 22.11 -13.42 32.52
N ALA A 209 22.24 -13.55 31.19
CA ALA A 209 22.88 -12.55 30.34
C ALA A 209 22.12 -11.22 30.33
N LEU A 210 20.78 -11.26 30.29
CA LEU A 210 19.95 -10.06 30.42
C LEU A 210 20.15 -9.37 31.78
N THR A 211 20.23 -10.13 32.86
CA THR A 211 20.46 -9.59 34.21
C THR A 211 21.85 -8.97 34.33
N ALA A 212 22.89 -9.60 33.78
CA ALA A 212 24.23 -9.03 33.70
C ALA A 212 24.26 -7.72 32.89
N GLU A 213 23.62 -7.71 31.71
CA GLU A 213 23.51 -6.50 30.90
C GLU A 213 22.76 -5.38 31.63
N ARG A 214 21.71 -5.71 32.40
CA ARG A 214 20.95 -4.72 33.19
C ARG A 214 21.66 -4.25 34.45
N ALA A 215 22.65 -4.98 34.95
CA ALA A 215 23.50 -4.52 36.04
C ALA A 215 24.36 -3.33 35.61
N GLU A 216 24.84 -3.33 34.35
CA GLU A 216 25.63 -2.24 33.76
C GLU A 216 24.74 -1.19 33.07
N HIS A 217 23.67 -1.64 32.41
CA HIS A 217 22.79 -0.83 31.58
C HIS A 217 21.33 -1.01 32.02
N ARG A 218 20.97 -0.36 33.14
CA ARG A 218 19.69 -0.51 33.84
C ARG A 218 18.43 -0.37 32.98
N TYR A 219 18.50 0.44 31.92
CA TYR A 219 17.35 0.75 31.04
C TYR A 219 17.35 -0.01 29.71
N THR A 220 18.13 -1.08 29.58
CA THR A 220 18.12 -1.92 28.38
C THR A 220 16.73 -2.53 28.16
N GLY A 221 16.13 -2.20 27.01
CA GLY A 221 14.84 -2.75 26.58
C GLY A 221 14.99 -4.17 26.05
N VAL A 222 14.02 -5.03 26.33
CA VAL A 222 13.98 -6.41 25.82
C VAL A 222 13.01 -6.47 24.65
N ARG A 223 13.46 -7.11 23.57
CA ARG A 223 12.66 -7.40 22.39
C ARG A 223 12.81 -8.86 22.04
N TRP A 224 11.84 -9.38 21.30
CA TRP A 224 11.88 -10.74 20.79
C TRP A 224 11.86 -10.69 19.26
N GLY A 225 12.45 -11.70 18.64
CA GLY A 225 12.24 -11.96 17.21
C GLY A 225 10.74 -12.06 16.90
N GLN A 226 10.35 -11.69 15.69
CA GLN A 226 8.94 -11.52 15.35
C GLN A 226 8.16 -12.84 15.51
N GLU A 227 8.71 -13.94 15.00
CA GLU A 227 8.05 -15.24 15.09
C GLU A 227 8.20 -15.86 16.49
N THR A 228 9.31 -15.58 17.19
CA THR A 228 9.48 -15.93 18.61
C THR A 228 8.44 -15.25 19.50
N ALA A 229 8.20 -13.95 19.31
CA ALA A 229 7.19 -13.19 20.05
C ALA A 229 5.80 -13.77 19.84
N ARG A 230 5.43 -14.01 18.57
CA ARG A 230 4.16 -14.65 18.19
C ARG A 230 4.00 -16.02 18.82
N ALA A 231 5.03 -16.87 18.81
CA ALA A 231 4.98 -18.20 19.41
C ALA A 231 4.73 -18.13 20.93
N LEU A 232 5.37 -17.18 21.62
CA LEU A 232 5.16 -16.95 23.05
C LEU A 232 3.74 -16.41 23.35
N GLU A 233 3.24 -15.47 22.55
CA GLU A 233 1.88 -14.94 22.68
C GLU A 233 0.81 -16.01 22.44
N GLU A 234 0.97 -16.82 21.39
CA GLU A 234 0.01 -17.88 21.04
C GLU A 234 -0.11 -18.95 22.12
N LYS A 235 1.00 -19.30 22.78
CA LYS A 235 1.01 -20.34 23.84
C LYS A 235 0.71 -19.78 25.23
N TYR A 236 1.22 -18.59 25.56
CA TYR A 236 1.21 -18.05 26.92
C TYR A 236 0.44 -16.71 27.07
N GLN A 237 -0.33 -16.32 26.05
CA GLN A 237 -1.14 -15.10 25.93
C GLN A 237 -0.34 -13.80 25.75
N THR A 238 0.80 -13.65 26.44
CA THR A 238 1.69 -12.49 26.28
C THR A 238 3.15 -12.95 26.21
N VAL A 239 3.98 -12.19 25.51
CA VAL A 239 5.42 -12.50 25.41
C VAL A 239 6.09 -12.55 26.79
N VAL A 240 5.75 -11.60 27.67
CA VAL A 240 6.36 -11.45 29.00
C VAL A 240 5.94 -12.59 29.93
N SER A 241 4.66 -12.97 29.94
CA SER A 241 4.19 -14.11 30.73
C SER A 241 4.79 -15.42 30.23
N GLY A 242 4.95 -15.57 28.91
CA GLY A 242 5.65 -16.72 28.32
C GLY A 242 7.11 -16.80 28.77
N TRP A 243 7.83 -15.70 28.71
CA TRP A 243 9.21 -15.66 29.20
C TRP A 243 9.32 -15.97 30.69
N ALA A 244 8.42 -15.43 31.51
CA ALA A 244 8.37 -15.71 32.94
C ALA A 244 8.04 -17.17 33.24
N ARG A 245 7.17 -17.82 32.45
CA ARG A 245 6.88 -19.26 32.57
C ARG A 245 8.09 -20.12 32.23
N LEU A 246 8.92 -19.70 31.29
CA LEU A 246 10.12 -20.44 30.86
C LEU A 246 11.30 -20.28 31.81
N THR A 247 11.46 -19.08 32.38
CA THR A 247 12.63 -18.73 33.20
C THR A 247 12.34 -18.72 34.70
N GLY A 248 11.07 -18.68 35.10
CA GLY A 248 10.64 -18.49 36.49
C GLY A 248 10.65 -17.02 36.94
N GLU A 249 11.13 -16.11 36.09
CA GLU A 249 11.46 -14.73 36.48
C GLU A 249 10.60 -13.70 35.72
N VAL A 250 10.04 -12.74 36.44
CA VAL A 250 9.23 -11.67 35.85
C VAL A 250 10.13 -10.58 35.29
N ILE A 251 9.98 -10.25 34.01
CA ILE A 251 10.74 -9.19 33.37
C ILE A 251 9.87 -7.97 33.03
N ILE A 252 10.45 -6.78 33.17
CA ILE A 252 9.91 -5.56 32.59
C ILE A 252 10.52 -5.40 31.20
N ALA A 253 9.74 -5.54 30.13
CA ALA A 253 10.28 -5.49 28.76
C ALA A 253 10.88 -4.11 28.43
N HIS A 254 10.22 -3.02 28.79
CA HIS A 254 10.65 -1.66 28.49
C HIS A 254 10.79 -0.84 29.78
N PRO A 255 11.90 -0.94 30.51
CA PRO A 255 12.12 -0.16 31.72
C PRO A 255 12.14 1.34 31.40
N HIS A 256 11.45 2.13 32.24
CA HIS A 256 11.39 3.58 32.05
C HIS A 256 12.70 4.23 32.50
N ASP A 257 13.33 4.96 31.60
CA ASP A 257 14.50 5.81 31.90
C ASP A 257 14.01 7.20 32.33
N PRO A 258 14.23 7.62 33.60
CA PRO A 258 13.80 8.92 34.09
C PRO A 258 14.60 10.09 33.48
N SER A 259 15.77 9.83 32.90
CA SER A 259 16.57 10.84 32.18
C SER A 259 16.14 11.00 30.72
N SER A 260 15.38 10.04 30.20
CA SER A 260 14.76 10.14 28.88
C SER A 260 13.57 11.10 28.97
N PRO A 261 13.56 12.20 28.22
CA PRO A 261 12.40 13.08 28.18
C PRO A 261 11.18 12.26 27.75
N GLN A 262 10.12 12.34 28.57
CA GLN A 262 8.83 11.77 28.23
C GLN A 262 8.41 12.44 26.92
N ILE A 263 8.30 11.68 25.83
CA ILE A 263 7.84 12.21 24.55
C ILE A 263 6.34 12.49 24.71
N TRP A 264 6.03 13.61 25.36
CA TRP A 264 4.76 14.29 25.18
C TRP A 264 4.79 14.85 23.77
N SER A 265 4.57 13.99 22.78
CA SER A 265 4.27 14.48 21.46
C SER A 265 2.96 15.26 21.58
N LYS A 266 3.07 16.59 21.53
CA LYS A 266 1.97 17.54 21.37
C LYS A 266 1.07 17.23 20.15
N TYR A 267 1.41 16.23 19.34
CA TYR A 267 0.80 15.89 18.06
C TYR A 267 0.06 14.53 18.01
N HIS A 268 -0.02 13.77 19.12
CA HIS A 268 -0.81 12.52 19.17
C HIS A 268 -2.00 12.55 20.15
N GLY A 269 -2.33 13.73 20.69
CA GLY A 269 -3.54 13.98 21.48
C GLY A 269 -4.69 14.58 20.67
N GLY A 270 -4.83 14.21 19.39
CA GLY A 270 -6.07 14.47 18.65
C GLY A 270 -7.11 13.43 19.08
N PRO A 271 -8.35 13.82 19.43
CA PRO A 271 -9.36 12.85 19.85
C PRO A 271 -9.54 11.80 18.76
N SER A 272 -9.41 10.52 19.14
CA SER A 272 -9.88 9.41 18.34
C SER A 272 -11.38 9.59 18.13
N SER A 273 -11.73 10.19 17.00
CA SER A 273 -13.11 10.39 16.60
C SER A 273 -13.75 9.03 16.31
N ASN A 274 -14.37 8.46 17.33
CA ASN A 274 -15.44 7.49 17.20
C ASN A 274 -16.64 8.20 16.53
N TYR A 275 -16.71 8.19 15.21
CA TYR A 275 -18.00 8.25 14.54
C TYR A 275 -18.46 6.81 14.29
N GLY A 276 -19.01 6.22 15.35
CA GLY A 276 -19.85 5.04 15.27
C GLY A 276 -21.21 5.38 15.86
N SER A 277 -22.26 5.12 15.07
CA SER A 277 -23.59 4.65 15.51
C SER A 277 -24.35 5.44 16.59
N GLY A 278 -25.49 6.01 16.20
CA GLY A 278 -26.54 6.45 17.13
C GLY A 278 -27.80 6.96 16.41
N SER A 279 -28.74 6.04 16.18
CA SER A 279 -30.20 6.18 16.17
C SER A 279 -30.85 7.54 15.87
N PHE A 280 -31.60 7.60 14.75
CA PHE A 280 -33.06 7.80 14.69
C PHE A 280 -33.57 7.31 13.33
#